data_AF-A0A3M3YZG5-F1
#
_entry.id   AF-A0A3M3YZG5-F1
#
_cell.length_a   1.000
_cell.length_b   1.000
_cell.length_c   1.000
_cell.angle_alpha   90.00
_cell.angle_beta   90.00
_cell.angle_gamma   90.00
#
_symmetry.space_group_name_H-M   'P 1'
#
loop_
_entity.id
_entity.type
_entity.pdbx_description
1 polymer ?
#
loop_
_entity_poly.entity_id
_entity_poly.type
_entity_poly.pdbx_seq_one_letter_code
_entity_poly.pdbx_strand_id
1 'polypeptide(L)'
;MSFLDSLKAGMEKANAADKKLNQVSELLTQLSKEISDFSDMPIKISRATSVIGHSKMISEALNSNFIREYFTDDRLLLVNVLKNHEMEIAKWRQHLSGYPCILGFEGGEYVCMNIEDLESAFHILLSSIEFAKALKKITNPNLVKKK
;
A
#
# COMPACT_ATOMS: atom_id res chain seq x y z
N MET A 1 -12.56 5.65 36.07
CA MET A 1 -12.90 4.91 34.85
C MET A 1 -12.96 3.43 35.19
N SER A 2 -14.05 2.75 34.86
CA SER A 2 -14.21 1.32 35.15
C SER A 2 -13.52 0.46 34.09
N PHE A 3 -13.23 -0.81 34.40
CA PHE A 3 -12.74 -1.76 33.40
C PHE A 3 -13.70 -1.92 32.21
N LEU A 4 -15.00 -1.81 32.47
CA LEU A 4 -16.04 -1.87 31.43
C LEU A 4 -15.97 -0.65 30.50
N ASP A 5 -15.67 0.54 31.03
CA ASP A 5 -15.45 1.75 30.21
C ASP A 5 -14.20 1.61 29.35
N SER A 6 -13.13 1.03 29.88
CA SER A 6 -11.90 0.75 29.13
C SER A 6 -12.13 -0.24 27.99
N LEU A 7 -12.94 -1.29 28.23
CA LEU A 7 -13.30 -2.26 27.20
C LEU A 7 -14.10 -1.61 26.07
N LYS A 8 -15.10 -0.79 26.41
CA LYS A 8 -15.90 -0.03 25.43
C LYS A 8 -15.02 0.90 24.60
N ALA A 9 -14.13 1.65 25.24
CA ALA A 9 -13.19 2.52 24.54
C ALA A 9 -12.26 1.74 23.60
N GLY A 10 -11.86 0.52 23.98
CA GLY A 10 -11.11 -0.39 23.10
C GLY A 10 -11.90 -0.80 21.86
N MET A 11 -13.17 -1.19 22.03
CA MET A 11 -14.05 -1.55 20.90
C MET A 11 -14.30 -0.37 19.95
N GLU A 12 -14.50 0.83 20.50
CA GLU A 12 -14.67 2.04 19.69
C GLU A 12 -13.41 2.36 18.87
N LYS A 13 -12.22 2.19 19.46
CA LYS A 13 -10.94 2.34 18.75
C LYS A 13 -10.78 1.31 17.63
N ALA A 14 -11.19 0.06 17.86
CA ALA A 14 -11.16 -0.98 16.84
C ALA A 14 -12.09 -0.65 15.66
N ASN A 15 -13.34 -0.25 15.94
CA ASN A 15 -14.28 0.19 14.91
C ASN A 15 -13.76 1.41 14.12
N ALA A 16 -13.09 2.34 14.79
CA ALA A 16 -12.47 3.48 14.13
C ALA A 16 -11.28 3.08 13.25
N ALA A 17 -10.49 2.08 13.66
CA ALA A 17 -9.42 1.51 12.85
C ALA A 17 -9.98 0.84 11.59
N ASP A 18 -11.05 0.04 11.70
CA ASP A 18 -11.67 -0.62 10.55
C ASP A 18 -12.15 0.39 9.51
N LYS A 19 -12.76 1.49 9.94
CA LYS A 19 -13.15 2.59 9.04
C LYS A 19 -11.94 3.16 8.28
N LYS A 20 -10.83 3.42 8.97
CA LYS A 20 -9.60 3.94 8.36
C LYS A 20 -8.98 2.95 7.38
N LEU A 21 -8.98 1.66 7.72
CA LEU A 21 -8.50 0.59 6.83
C LEU A 21 -9.34 0.51 5.56
N ASN A 22 -10.66 0.63 5.68
CA ASN A 22 -11.57 0.65 4.54
C ASN A 22 -11.33 1.86 3.65
N GLN A 23 -11.15 3.07 4.21
CA GLN A 23 -10.81 4.28 3.44
C GLN A 23 -9.55 4.07 2.58
N VAL A 24 -8.49 3.49 3.15
CA VAL A 24 -7.26 3.19 2.40
C VAL A 24 -7.52 2.18 1.29
N SER A 25 -8.33 1.14 1.56
CA SER A 25 -8.68 0.13 0.56
C SER A 25 -9.54 0.70 -0.58
N GLU A 26 -10.48 1.58 -0.26
CA GLU A 26 -11.33 2.27 -1.22
C GLU A 26 -10.51 3.18 -2.13
N LEU A 27 -9.57 3.96 -1.56
CA LEU A 27 -8.64 4.78 -2.34
C LEU A 27 -7.82 3.94 -3.32
N LEU A 28 -7.21 2.84 -2.87
CA LEU A 28 -6.43 1.94 -3.75
C LEU A 28 -7.31 1.33 -4.86
N THR A 29 -8.58 1.04 -4.56
CA THR A 29 -9.54 0.51 -5.53
C THR A 29 -9.90 1.58 -6.57
N GLN A 30 -10.16 2.81 -6.13
CA GLN A 30 -10.44 3.94 -7.02
C GLN A 30 -9.24 4.22 -7.94
N LEU A 31 -8.03 4.31 -7.39
CA LEU A 31 -6.81 4.51 -8.17
C LEU A 31 -6.61 3.40 -9.20
N SER A 32 -6.86 2.15 -8.82
CA SER A 32 -6.78 1.00 -9.74
C SER A 32 -7.77 1.13 -10.90
N LYS A 33 -8.99 1.59 -10.62
CA LYS A 33 -10.01 1.85 -11.65
C LYS A 33 -9.55 2.96 -12.59
N GLU A 34 -9.13 4.11 -12.06
CA GLU A 34 -8.68 5.25 -12.87
C GLU A 34 -7.49 4.91 -13.76
N ILE A 35 -6.51 4.13 -13.24
CA ILE A 35 -5.37 3.67 -14.03
C ILE A 35 -5.81 2.66 -15.11
N SER A 36 -6.74 1.76 -14.78
CA SER A 36 -7.27 0.81 -15.76
C SER A 36 -7.98 1.53 -16.90
N ASP A 37 -8.85 2.48 -16.56
CA ASP A 37 -9.61 3.29 -17.52
C ASP A 37 -8.67 4.14 -18.39
N PHE A 38 -7.63 4.75 -17.79
CA PHE A 38 -6.62 5.55 -18.51
C PHE A 38 -5.77 4.71 -19.48
N SER A 39 -5.43 3.48 -19.10
CA SER A 39 -4.50 2.63 -19.86
C SER A 39 -5.18 1.67 -20.84
N ASP A 40 -6.52 1.62 -20.84
CA ASP A 40 -7.33 0.63 -21.56
C ASP A 40 -6.87 -0.81 -21.31
N MET A 41 -6.40 -1.08 -20.09
CA MET A 41 -5.92 -2.38 -19.65
C MET A 41 -6.27 -2.63 -18.19
N PRO A 42 -6.51 -3.89 -17.79
CA PRO A 42 -6.83 -4.21 -16.40
C PRO A 42 -5.56 -4.18 -15.54
N ILE A 43 -5.18 -2.96 -15.15
CA ILE A 43 -4.03 -2.67 -14.30
C ILE A 43 -4.54 -2.24 -12.93
N LYS A 44 -4.13 -2.94 -11.88
CA LYS A 44 -4.48 -2.61 -10.51
C LYS A 44 -3.25 -2.20 -9.69
N ILE A 45 -3.46 -1.37 -8.68
CA ILE A 45 -2.51 -1.19 -7.60
C ILE A 45 -2.77 -2.28 -6.55
N SER A 46 -1.72 -2.96 -6.11
CA SER A 46 -1.80 -3.95 -5.04
C SER A 46 -0.72 -3.70 -3.99
N ARG A 47 -1.03 -4.04 -2.74
CA ARG A 47 -0.03 -4.20 -1.68
C ARG A 47 0.58 -5.60 -1.78
N ALA A 48 1.86 -5.73 -1.44
CA ALA A 48 2.54 -7.01 -1.37
C ALA A 48 3.64 -7.01 -0.31
N THR A 49 3.95 -8.20 0.18
CA THR A 49 5.08 -8.46 1.09
C THR A 49 6.31 -8.90 0.29
N SER A 50 7.49 -8.38 0.58
CA SER A 50 8.76 -8.79 0.00
C SER A 50 9.28 -10.08 0.62
N VAL A 51 10.30 -10.68 -0.01
CA VAL A 51 10.99 -11.86 0.55
C VAL A 51 11.71 -11.52 1.87
N ILE A 52 12.19 -10.29 2.01
CA ILE A 52 12.80 -9.78 3.25
C ILE A 52 11.71 -9.56 4.31
N GLY A 53 10.52 -9.10 3.91
CA GLY A 53 9.35 -9.04 4.79
C GLY A 53 8.93 -10.43 5.30
N HIS A 54 9.02 -11.46 4.44
CA HIS A 54 8.73 -12.85 4.82
C HIS A 54 9.72 -13.42 5.83
N SER A 55 11.02 -13.18 5.68
CA SER A 55 12.01 -13.69 6.64
C SER A 55 11.90 -13.01 8.02
N LYS A 56 11.59 -11.71 8.04
CA LYS A 56 11.23 -11.00 9.28
C LYS A 56 9.98 -11.59 9.92
N MET A 57 8.93 -11.88 9.14
CA MET A 57 7.70 -12.51 9.65
C MET A 57 7.97 -13.88 10.30
N ILE A 58 8.81 -14.72 9.69
CA ILE A 58 9.19 -16.02 10.27
C ILE A 58 9.98 -15.83 11.57
N SER A 59 10.93 -14.89 11.60
CA SER A 59 11.69 -14.57 12.82
C SER A 59 10.82 -13.95 13.93
N GLU A 60 9.81 -13.16 13.57
CA GLU A 60 8.83 -12.58 14.49
C GLU A 60 7.93 -13.69 15.07
N ALA A 61 7.45 -14.61 14.23
CA ALA A 61 6.59 -15.71 14.65
C ALA A 61 7.26 -16.70 15.63
N LEU A 62 8.58 -16.87 15.51
CA LEU A 62 9.38 -17.69 16.43
C LEU A 62 9.63 -16.99 17.78
N ASN A 63 9.43 -15.68 17.88
CA ASN A 63 9.54 -14.91 19.11
C ASN A 63 8.13 -14.61 19.67
N SER A 64 7.66 -15.46 20.58
CA SER A 64 6.28 -15.47 21.12
C SER A 64 5.78 -14.20 21.83
N ASN A 65 6.59 -13.15 21.94
CA ASN A 65 6.26 -11.88 22.60
C ASN A 65 6.18 -10.69 21.63
N PHE A 66 6.27 -10.90 20.32
CA PHE A 66 6.25 -9.78 19.37
C PHE A 66 4.82 -9.33 19.06
N ILE A 67 4.42 -8.19 19.62
CA ILE A 67 3.20 -7.49 19.22
C ILE A 67 3.53 -6.66 17.99
N ARG A 68 2.79 -6.92 16.91
CA ARG A 68 3.02 -6.25 15.64
C ARG A 68 2.22 -4.96 15.56
N GLU A 69 2.88 -3.87 15.16
CA GLU A 69 2.23 -2.55 15.01
C GLU A 69 1.84 -2.25 13.56
N TYR A 70 2.42 -2.94 12.58
CA TYR A 70 2.23 -2.68 11.15
C TYR A 70 1.83 -3.94 10.37
N PHE A 71 1.18 -3.75 9.21
CA PHE A 71 0.94 -4.82 8.24
C PHE A 71 2.25 -5.42 7.69
N THR A 72 2.17 -6.66 7.18
CA THR A 72 3.31 -7.35 6.53
C THR A 72 3.71 -6.69 5.23
N ASP A 73 2.74 -6.11 4.53
CA ASP A 73 2.96 -5.54 3.21
C ASP A 73 3.93 -4.37 3.31
N ASP A 74 5.00 -4.48 2.52
CA ASP A 74 6.10 -3.53 2.50
C ASP A 74 6.27 -2.86 1.13
N ARG A 75 5.43 -3.21 0.15
CA ARG A 75 5.50 -2.73 -1.24
C ARG A 75 4.13 -2.42 -1.82
N LEU A 76 4.10 -1.42 -2.71
CA LEU A 76 3.02 -1.16 -3.66
C LEU A 76 3.47 -1.57 -5.06
N LEU A 77 2.60 -2.31 -5.74
CA LEU A 77 2.81 -2.86 -7.08
C LEU A 77 1.76 -2.35 -8.05
N LEU A 78 2.15 -2.07 -9.29
CA LEU A 78 1.25 -2.16 -10.43
C LEU A 78 1.17 -3.61 -10.87
N VAL A 79 -0.03 -4.11 -11.13
CA VAL A 79 -0.26 -5.50 -11.57
C VAL A 79 -1.13 -5.48 -12.82
N ASN A 80 -0.58 -5.97 -13.94
CA ASN A 80 -1.36 -6.25 -15.14
C ASN A 80 -2.00 -7.64 -15.00
N VAL A 81 -3.32 -7.66 -14.83
CA VAL A 81 -4.08 -8.88 -14.50
C VAL A 81 -4.05 -9.90 -15.64
N LEU A 82 -4.04 -9.45 -16.90
CA LEU A 82 -4.04 -10.36 -18.06
C LEU A 82 -2.68 -11.03 -18.27
N LYS A 83 -1.60 -10.28 -18.05
CA LYS A 83 -0.23 -10.77 -18.32
C LYS A 83 0.44 -11.39 -17.09
N ASN A 84 -0.21 -11.34 -15.92
CA ASN A 84 0.35 -11.72 -14.63
C ASN A 84 1.74 -11.09 -14.40
N HIS A 85 1.88 -9.83 -14.78
CA HIS A 85 3.13 -9.08 -14.68
C HIS A 85 2.94 -7.99 -13.63
N GLU A 86 3.88 -7.90 -12.70
CA GLU A 86 3.89 -6.91 -11.63
C GLU A 86 5.13 -6.03 -11.68
N MET A 87 4.99 -4.78 -11.23
CA MET A 87 6.10 -3.85 -11.09
C MET A 87 5.94 -3.04 -9.81
N GLU A 88 6.98 -3.03 -8.98
CA GLU A 88 7.03 -2.20 -7.79
C GLU A 88 7.08 -0.72 -8.16
N ILE A 89 6.22 0.08 -7.52
CA ILE A 89 6.11 1.54 -7.75
C ILE A 89 6.47 2.36 -6.51
N ALA A 90 6.34 1.78 -5.31
CA ALA A 90 6.69 2.43 -4.06
C ALA A 90 6.87 1.39 -2.94
N LYS A 91 7.63 1.78 -1.91
CA LYS A 91 7.57 1.11 -0.60
C LYS A 91 6.28 1.49 0.10
N TRP A 92 5.78 0.58 0.91
CA TRP A 92 4.54 0.74 1.68
C TRP A 92 4.78 0.37 3.13
N ARG A 93 4.19 1.10 4.08
CA ARG A 93 3.96 0.60 5.45
C ARG A 93 2.65 1.16 5.94
N GLN A 94 1.89 0.36 6.67
CA GLN A 94 0.62 0.79 7.23
C GLN A 94 0.48 0.28 8.66
N HIS A 95 0.15 1.18 9.58
CA HIS A 95 -0.13 0.79 10.97
C HIS A 95 -1.44 0.00 11.05
N LEU A 96 -1.55 -0.93 11.99
CA LEU A 96 -2.75 -1.78 12.15
C LEU A 96 -4.03 -0.97 12.46
N SER A 97 -3.91 0.26 12.97
CA SER A 97 -5.04 1.17 13.17
C SER A 97 -5.48 1.93 11.90
N GLY A 98 -4.97 1.57 10.73
CA GLY A 98 -5.23 2.24 9.45
C GLY A 98 -4.21 3.33 9.11
N TYR A 99 -3.92 4.23 10.05
CA TYR A 99 -2.90 5.28 9.94
C TYR A 99 -1.92 5.22 11.13
N PRO A 100 -0.66 5.68 10.97
CA PRO A 100 -0.10 6.26 9.75
C PRO A 100 0.14 5.25 8.63
N CYS A 101 0.05 5.72 7.39
CA CYS A 101 0.62 5.07 6.22
C CYS A 101 1.95 5.74 5.87
N ILE A 102 2.91 4.99 5.34
CA ILE A 102 4.19 5.51 4.89
C ILE A 102 4.39 5.03 3.45
N LEU A 103 4.55 5.98 2.52
CA LEU A 103 4.90 5.70 1.13
C LEU A 103 6.34 6.13 0.88
N GLY A 104 7.17 5.24 0.34
CA GLY A 104 8.55 5.55 -0.01
C GLY A 104 8.78 5.46 -1.52
N PHE A 105 9.14 6.56 -2.16
CA PHE A 105 9.46 6.62 -3.60
C PHE A 105 10.35 7.83 -3.92
N GLU A 106 11.07 7.79 -5.05
CA GLU A 106 12.00 8.86 -5.49
C GLU A 106 13.00 9.33 -4.41
N GLY A 107 13.38 8.43 -3.49
CA GLY A 107 14.31 8.75 -2.39
C GLY A 107 13.68 9.50 -1.21
N GLY A 108 12.38 9.82 -1.27
CA GLY A 108 11.61 10.41 -0.18
C GLY A 108 10.71 9.40 0.56
N GLU A 109 10.29 9.78 1.76
CA GLU A 109 9.25 9.10 2.54
C GLU A 109 8.13 10.09 2.88
N TYR A 110 6.89 9.66 2.64
CA TYR A 110 5.67 10.44 2.89
C TYR A 110 4.88 9.76 4.00
N VAL A 111 4.85 10.40 5.17
CA VAL A 111 4.10 9.93 6.34
C VAL A 111 2.69 10.53 6.29
N CYS A 112 1.69 9.70 6.12
CA CYS A 112 0.30 10.08 5.93
C CYS A 112 -0.49 9.78 7.20
N MET A 113 -1.02 10.82 7.87
CA MET A 113 -1.72 10.69 9.15
C MET A 113 -3.23 10.52 9.00
N ASN A 114 -3.76 10.85 7.82
CA ASN A 114 -5.16 10.77 7.43
C ASN A 114 -5.28 10.43 5.94
N ILE A 115 -6.51 10.47 5.41
CA ILE A 115 -6.79 10.11 4.01
C ILE A 115 -6.31 11.22 3.06
N GLU A 116 -6.42 12.48 3.46
CA GLU A 116 -6.06 13.65 2.65
C GLU A 116 -4.54 13.71 2.38
N ASP A 117 -3.73 13.39 3.40
CA ASP A 117 -2.28 13.25 3.28
C ASP A 117 -1.92 12.11 2.31
N LEU A 118 -2.66 11.00 2.38
CA LEU A 118 -2.45 9.82 1.55
C LEU A 118 -2.81 10.09 0.09
N GLU A 119 -3.94 10.75 -0.17
CA GLU A 119 -4.34 11.21 -1.50
C GLU A 119 -3.28 12.15 -2.10
N SER A 120 -2.79 13.10 -1.30
CA SER A 120 -1.72 14.02 -1.71
C SER A 120 -0.44 13.26 -2.08
N ALA A 121 -0.02 12.29 -1.26
CA ALA A 121 1.14 11.44 -1.56
C ALA A 121 0.94 10.62 -2.84
N PHE A 122 -0.27 10.11 -3.09
CA PHE A 122 -0.59 9.41 -4.33
C PHE A 122 -0.57 10.33 -5.56
N HIS A 123 -1.06 11.57 -5.46
CA HIS A 123 -0.95 12.53 -6.55
C HIS A 123 0.52 12.77 -6.95
N ILE A 124 1.41 12.88 -5.96
CA ILE A 124 2.85 13.03 -6.21
C ILE A 124 3.41 11.75 -6.84
N LEU A 125 3.09 10.57 -6.29
CA LEU A 125 3.53 9.28 -6.82
C LEU A 125 3.08 9.07 -8.27
N LEU A 126 1.81 9.30 -8.60
CA LEU A 126 1.26 9.13 -9.95
C LEU A 126 1.88 10.10 -10.95
N SER A 127 2.33 11.26 -10.49
CA SER A 127 2.98 12.29 -11.31
C SER A 127 4.51 12.06 -11.44
N SER A 128 5.07 11.08 -10.73
CA SER A 128 6.50 10.77 -10.75
C SER A 128 6.96 10.19 -12.08
N ILE A 129 8.25 10.39 -12.38
CA ILE A 129 8.86 9.86 -13.61
C ILE A 129 8.91 8.32 -13.53
N GLU A 130 9.21 7.79 -12.35
CA GLU A 130 9.34 6.38 -12.02
C GLU A 130 8.02 5.65 -12.24
N PHE A 131 6.91 6.22 -11.76
CA PHE A 131 5.57 5.67 -11.98
C PHE A 131 5.21 5.66 -13.47
N ALA A 132 5.42 6.77 -14.18
CA ALA A 132 5.13 6.84 -15.62
C ALA A 132 5.96 5.81 -16.42
N LYS A 133 7.22 5.61 -16.05
CA LYS A 133 8.08 4.55 -16.64
C LYS A 133 7.54 3.16 -16.31
N ALA A 134 7.11 2.92 -15.07
CA ALA A 134 6.56 1.64 -14.66
C ALA A 134 5.28 1.30 -15.42
N LEU A 135 4.36 2.27 -15.52
CA LEU A 135 3.13 2.13 -16.28
C LEU A 135 3.41 1.84 -17.76
N LYS A 136 4.34 2.55 -18.41
CA LYS A 136 4.74 2.26 -19.80
C LYS A 136 5.31 0.85 -19.99
N LYS A 137 6.09 0.36 -19.03
CA LYS A 137 6.67 -0.99 -19.08
C LYS A 137 5.63 -2.09 -18.89
N ILE A 138 4.70 -1.90 -17.94
CA ILE A 138 3.69 -2.91 -17.62
C ILE A 138 2.60 -2.99 -18.69
N THR A 139 2.34 -1.87 -19.37
CA THR A 139 1.42 -1.77 -20.52
C THR A 139 2.04 -2.39 -21.77
N ASN A 140 3.27 -2.00 -22.13
CA ASN A 140 3.99 -2.49 -23.30
C ASN A 140 5.41 -3.00 -22.95
N PRO A 141 5.54 -4.29 -22.56
CA PRO A 141 6.82 -4.85 -22.12
C PRO A 141 7.90 -4.93 -23.22
N ASN A 142 7.53 -4.74 -24.50
CA ASN A 142 8.46 -4.85 -25.63
C ASN A 142 9.23 -3.56 -25.97
N LEU A 143 8.90 -2.42 -25.34
CA LEU A 143 9.56 -1.13 -25.64
C LEU A 143 10.96 -0.96 -25.02
N VAL A 144 11.38 -1.83 -24.09
CA VAL A 144 12.65 -1.65 -23.35
C VAL A 144 13.81 -2.47 -23.94
N LYS A 145 13.55 -3.43 -24.83
CA LYS A 145 14.59 -4.32 -25.41
C LYS A 145 15.33 -3.75 -26.62
N LYS A 146 15.32 -2.44 -26.85
CA LYS A 146 16.16 -1.77 -27.87
C LYS A 146 17.27 -0.96 -27.19
N LYS A 147 18.32 -1.65 -26.76
CA LYS A 147 19.68 -1.11 -26.63
C LYS A 147 20.67 -2.20 -26.95
#